data_AF-A0AA95I1E0-F1
#
_entry.id   AF-A0AA95I1E0-F1
#
_cell.length_a   1.000
_cell.length_b   1.000
_cell.length_c   1.000
_cell.angle_alpha   90.00
_cell.angle_beta   90.00
_cell.angle_gamma   90.00
#
_symmetry.space_group_name_H-M   'P 1'
#
loop_
_entity.id
_entity.type
_entity.pdbx_description
1 polymer ?
#
loop_
_entity_poly.entity_id
_entity_poly.type
_entity_poly.pdbx_seq_one_letter_code
_entity_poly.pdbx_strand_id
1 'polypeptide(L)'
;MFMATPAVNINIFILKINSFENASAVNIGQNLLAEWQNSDKRNQGYGQSYGDGSAFVGNRNFVDDRDQIDSPSSFESNVPKIF
;
A
#
# COMPACT_ATOMS: atom_id res chain seq x y z
N MET A 1 12.10 7.06 -39.28
CA MET A 1 11.66 5.77 -38.71
C MET A 1 10.68 6.08 -37.60
N PHE A 2 9.38 5.98 -37.87
CA PHE A 2 8.35 6.15 -36.85
C PHE A 2 8.39 4.91 -35.97
N MET A 3 8.94 5.01 -34.76
CA MET A 3 8.68 4.00 -33.75
C MET A 3 7.21 4.16 -33.37
N ALA A 4 6.37 3.21 -33.79
CA ALA A 4 5.04 3.07 -33.22
C ALA A 4 5.23 2.91 -31.71
N THR A 5 4.85 3.92 -30.95
CA THR A 5 4.69 3.76 -29.50
C THR A 5 3.78 2.55 -29.31
N PRO A 6 4.16 1.51 -28.54
CA PRO A 6 3.26 0.40 -28.29
C PRO A 6 2.02 0.95 -27.60
N ALA A 7 0.95 1.17 -28.36
CA ALA A 7 -0.33 1.57 -27.86
C ALA A 7 -0.90 0.36 -27.13
N VAL A 8 -0.82 0.37 -25.80
CA VAL A 8 -1.44 -0.67 -24.99
C VAL A 8 -2.93 -0.34 -24.90
N ASN A 9 -3.75 -1.01 -25.71
CA ASN A 9 -5.20 -0.92 -25.59
C ASN A 9 -5.65 -1.78 -24.40
N ILE A 10 -6.26 -1.15 -23.40
CA ILE A 10 -6.64 -1.83 -22.15
C ILE A 10 -8.11 -1.53 -21.90
N ASN A 11 -8.94 -2.55 -22.11
CA ASN A 11 -10.36 -2.47 -21.80
C ASN A 11 -10.59 -3.15 -20.46
N ILE A 12 -10.93 -2.35 -19.45
CA ILE A 12 -11.29 -2.84 -18.12
C ILE A 12 -12.80 -2.74 -18.00
N PHE A 13 -13.48 -3.88 -18.02
CA PHE A 13 -14.93 -3.93 -17.92
C PHE A 13 -15.41 -3.52 -16.52
N ILE A 14 -14.81 -4.10 -15.47
CA ILE A 14 -15.02 -3.70 -14.07
C ILE A 14 -13.71 -3.93 -13.32
N LEU A 15 -13.28 -2.94 -12.55
CA LEU A 15 -12.22 -3.09 -11.54
C LEU A 15 -12.80 -2.66 -10.20
N LYS A 16 -12.86 -3.61 -9.26
CA LYS A 16 -13.24 -3.33 -7.88
C LYS A 16 -12.07 -3.63 -6.97
N ILE A 17 -11.60 -2.59 -6.30
CA ILE A 17 -10.60 -2.69 -5.24
C ILE A 17 -11.33 -2.36 -3.94
N ASN A 18 -11.34 -3.32 -3.02
CA ASN A 18 -12.03 -3.18 -1.74
C ASN A 18 -11.17 -2.43 -0.71
N SER A 19 -9.85 -2.63 -0.77
CA SER A 19 -8.90 -1.81 -0.05
C SER A 19 -7.51 -1.91 -0.67
N PHE A 20 -6.76 -0.83 -0.52
CA PHE A 20 -5.31 -0.82 -0.60
C PHE A 20 -4.78 -0.28 0.70
N GLU A 21 -3.69 -0.88 1.17
CA GLU A 21 -3.07 -0.44 2.40
C GLU A 21 -1.57 -0.47 2.19
N ASN A 22 -0.89 0.56 2.67
CA ASN A 22 0.56 0.65 2.83
C ASN A 22 1.42 0.29 1.62
N ALA A 23 2.09 1.28 1.05
CA ALA A 23 2.92 1.06 -0.14
C ALA A 23 2.15 0.25 -1.22
N SER A 24 0.89 0.60 -1.47
CA SER A 24 0.05 -0.07 -2.47
C SER A 24 -0.13 0.78 -3.72
N ALA A 25 -0.05 0.17 -4.90
CA ALA A 25 -0.25 0.83 -6.18
C ALA A 25 -0.94 -0.08 -7.19
N VAL A 26 -1.80 0.48 -8.04
CA VAL A 26 -2.29 -0.17 -9.27
C VAL A 26 -1.82 0.64 -10.44
N ASN A 27 -0.85 0.07 -11.14
CA ASN A 27 -0.16 0.73 -12.23
C ASN A 27 -0.37 -0.03 -13.53
N ILE A 28 -0.55 0.72 -14.60
CA ILE A 28 -0.82 0.22 -15.94
C ILE A 28 0.11 0.95 -16.93
N GLY A 29 0.74 0.21 -17.83
CA GLY A 29 1.75 0.75 -18.74
C GLY A 29 3.17 0.71 -18.16
N GLN A 30 4.11 1.42 -18.79
CA GLN A 30 5.50 1.50 -18.32
C GLN A 30 5.58 2.40 -17.09
N ASN A 31 5.90 1.82 -15.93
CA ASN A 31 5.99 2.54 -14.65
C ASN A 31 7.27 2.15 -13.91
N LEU A 32 7.97 3.15 -13.36
CA LEU A 32 9.06 2.96 -12.41
C LEU A 32 8.59 3.44 -11.04
N LEU A 33 8.49 2.52 -10.09
CA LEU A 33 8.16 2.80 -8.69
C LEU A 33 9.45 2.80 -7.86
N ALA A 34 10.31 3.81 -8.08
CA ALA A 34 11.56 3.95 -7.33
C ALA A 34 11.28 4.50 -5.92
N GLU A 35 12.13 4.12 -4.95
CA GLU A 35 12.08 4.61 -3.56
C GLU A 35 10.71 4.45 -2.88
N TRP A 36 10.00 3.40 -3.27
CA TRP A 36 8.72 3.05 -2.71
C TRP A 36 8.91 2.46 -1.32
N GLN A 37 8.61 3.26 -0.29
CA GLN A 37 8.89 2.94 1.10
C GLN A 37 7.64 3.15 1.94
N ASN A 38 7.47 2.30 2.95
CA ASN A 38 6.35 2.39 3.86
C ASN A 38 6.74 1.76 5.19
N SER A 39 6.44 2.45 6.28
CA SER A 39 6.63 1.96 7.65
C SER A 39 5.34 2.19 8.39
N ASP A 40 4.76 1.12 8.90
CA ASP A 40 3.53 1.17 9.67
C ASP A 40 3.62 0.22 10.84
N LYS A 41 3.22 0.74 11.99
CA LYS A 41 2.81 -0.05 13.13
C LYS A 41 1.31 0.11 13.29
N ARG A 42 0.65 -1.01 13.54
CA ARG A 42 -0.76 -1.03 13.95
C ARG A 42 -0.89 -1.81 15.24
N ASN A 43 -1.52 -1.17 16.20
CA ASN A 43 -1.94 -1.80 17.44
C ASN A 43 -3.47 -1.82 17.47
N GLN A 44 -4.06 -2.82 16.81
CA GLN A 44 -5.50 -2.90 16.60
C GLN A 44 -6.05 -4.18 17.18
N GLY A 45 -7.12 -4.03 17.96
CA GLY A 45 -7.80 -5.20 18.53
C GLY A 45 -8.63 -5.90 17.47
N TYR A 46 -9.45 -5.14 16.73
CA TYR A 46 -10.47 -5.72 15.83
C TYR A 46 -10.03 -5.80 14.37
N GLY A 47 -8.77 -5.46 14.08
CA GLY A 47 -8.22 -5.43 12.73
C GLY A 47 -8.99 -4.51 11.79
N GLN A 48 -8.96 -4.83 10.49
CA GLN A 48 -9.61 -4.07 9.43
C GLN A 48 -10.66 -4.93 8.72
N SER A 49 -11.84 -4.37 8.42
CA SER A 49 -12.86 -4.98 7.56
C SER A 49 -12.87 -4.26 6.22
N TYR A 50 -12.61 -4.98 5.14
CA TYR A 50 -12.62 -4.43 3.79
C TYR A 50 -13.49 -5.27 2.87
N GLY A 51 -14.28 -4.59 2.04
CA GLY A 51 -15.06 -5.17 0.97
C GLY A 51 -16.54 -5.38 1.26
N ASP A 52 -17.23 -5.99 0.30
CA ASP A 52 -18.69 -6.14 0.39
C ASP A 52 -19.07 -7.15 1.45
N GLY A 53 -20.01 -6.77 2.32
CA GLY A 53 -20.49 -7.66 3.38
C GLY A 53 -19.52 -7.80 4.56
N SER A 54 -18.49 -6.97 4.66
CA SER A 54 -17.58 -6.97 5.79
C SER A 54 -18.25 -6.32 7.02
N ALA A 55 -18.86 -7.14 7.89
CA ALA A 55 -19.51 -6.70 9.12
C ALA A 55 -18.88 -7.37 10.34
N PHE A 56 -18.68 -6.59 11.41
CA PHE A 56 -18.33 -7.09 12.72
C PHE A 56 -19.57 -7.15 13.61
N VAL A 57 -19.76 -8.27 14.31
CA VAL A 57 -20.88 -8.45 15.25
C VAL A 57 -20.36 -9.11 16.54
N GLY A 58 -20.75 -8.57 17.69
CA GLY A 58 -20.45 -9.18 19.00
C GLY A 58 -19.00 -9.03 19.47
N ASN A 59 -18.32 -7.99 19.02
CA ASN A 59 -16.89 -7.81 19.14
C ASN A 59 -16.51 -7.07 20.47
N ARG A 60 -15.85 -7.76 21.42
CA ARG A 60 -15.16 -7.21 22.62
C ARG A 60 -13.63 -7.35 22.57
N ASN A 61 -12.89 -6.24 22.63
CA ASN A 61 -11.42 -6.27 22.55
C ASN A 61 -10.71 -5.43 23.60
N PHE A 62 -9.48 -5.84 23.86
CA PHE A 62 -8.53 -5.18 24.72
C PHE A 62 -7.17 -5.21 24.02
N VAL A 63 -6.51 -4.06 23.94
CA VAL A 63 -5.22 -3.92 23.28
C VAL A 63 -4.33 -3.12 24.22
N ASP A 64 -3.21 -3.72 24.61
CA ASP A 64 -2.24 -3.15 25.54
C ASP A 64 -0.87 -3.28 24.90
N ASP A 65 -0.29 -2.14 24.53
CA ASP A 65 1.01 -2.04 23.87
C ASP A 65 1.85 -1.10 24.72
N ARG A 66 2.75 -1.70 25.50
CA ARG A 66 3.56 -1.01 26.52
C ARG A 66 5.02 -1.02 26.11
N ASP A 67 5.30 -0.29 25.06
CA ASP A 67 6.62 -0.07 24.50
C ASP A 67 7.07 1.38 24.75
N GLN A 68 8.36 1.55 25.09
CA GLN A 68 8.96 2.87 25.33
C GLN A 68 9.35 3.58 24.02
N ILE A 69 9.65 2.79 22.98
CA ILE A 69 9.90 3.25 21.62
C ILE A 69 9.10 2.33 20.71
N ASP A 70 8.22 2.93 19.92
CA ASP A 70 7.39 2.21 18.96
C ASP A 70 7.83 2.53 17.52
N SER A 71 8.05 1.48 16.74
CA SER A 71 8.30 1.47 15.30
C SER A 71 9.29 2.53 14.74
N PRO A 72 10.56 2.58 15.19
CA PRO A 72 11.55 3.44 14.57
C PRO A 72 11.86 2.93 13.15
N SER A 73 11.64 3.77 12.14
CA SER A 73 11.92 3.43 10.75
C SER A 73 12.81 4.47 10.08
N SER A 74 13.80 3.99 9.33
CA SER A 74 14.68 4.79 8.50
C SER A 74 14.67 4.25 7.09
N PHE A 75 14.63 5.13 6.11
CA PHE A 75 14.73 4.77 4.70
C PHE A 75 15.96 5.46 4.12
N GLU A 76 16.84 4.67 3.52
CA GLU A 76 18.03 5.16 2.81
C GLU A 76 17.81 4.95 1.31
N SER A 77 18.11 5.98 0.52
CA SER A 77 18.14 5.87 -0.94
C SER A 77 19.56 5.55 -1.40
N ASN A 78 19.68 4.65 -2.39
CA ASN A 78 20.94 4.36 -3.08
C ASN A 78 21.26 5.39 -4.20
N VAL A 79 20.45 6.45 -4.36
CA VAL A 79 20.78 7.56 -5.25
C VAL A 79 21.97 8.33 -4.63
N PRO A 80 23.10 8.49 -5.35
CA PRO A 80 24.24 9.21 -4.83
C PRO A 80 23.83 10.64 -4.42
N LYS A 81 24.15 11.04 -3.19
CA LYS A 81 24.01 12.44 -2.76
C LYS A 81 25.01 13.25 -3.59
N ILE A 82 24.51 14.05 -4.52
CA ILE A 82 25.35 14.91 -5.37
C ILE A 82 25.86 16.07 -4.50
N PHE A 83 27.05 15.91 -3.94
CA PHE A 83 28.00 16.97 -3.64
C PHE A 83 29.33 16.61 -4.28
#